data_AF-A0A2V8YRN1-F1
#
_entry.id   AF-A0A2V8YRN1-F1
#
_cell.length_a   1.000
_cell.length_b   1.000
_cell.length_c   1.000
_cell.angle_alpha   90.00
_cell.angle_beta   90.00
_cell.angle_gamma   90.00
#
_symmetry.space_group_name_H-M   'P 1'
#
loop_
_entity.id
_entity.type
_entity.pdbx_description
1 polymer ?
#
loop_
_entity_poly.entity_id
_entity_poly.type
_entity_poly.pdbx_seq_one_letter_code
_entity_poly.pdbx_strand_id
1 'polypeptide(L)'
;MSNELSIFSSSEASGISLKSYNVSIPMGTLAIGVDNIHHDVFLSPKFVQAARDYLLELIRQNTSSAQFPGMEPRTSRGTDSAAFRKLLSELLQSSLTQAKYHKNIEIDLLFRLSLLKFLISEIGNQFANIILEGKEWIRQRGEHFERSQQAHVIKARLAELQASRRAVVRRVGQQTAQILAEVEENTIAKTRRALFGEDFAPYYELCKNRLIFLDGGKDDVFFLEHYVLLGNYAKDPDRFEAMDALFQEFLREAGITIADDPGHSQ
;
A
#
# COMPACT_ATOMS: atom_id res chain seq x y z
N MET A 1 20.18 -3.87 59.11
CA MET A 1 20.10 -3.92 57.64
C MET A 1 19.35 -5.17 57.28
N SER A 2 18.05 -5.04 57.05
CA SER A 2 17.18 -6.13 56.62
C SER A 2 16.20 -5.49 55.65
N ASN A 3 16.41 -5.76 54.36
CA ASN A 3 15.66 -5.21 53.25
C ASN A 3 14.18 -5.56 53.39
N GLU A 4 13.34 -4.54 53.20
CA GLU A 4 11.90 -4.64 53.02
C GLU A 4 11.60 -5.55 51.81
N LEU A 5 10.98 -6.70 52.07
CA LEU A 5 10.17 -7.39 51.08
C LEU A 5 8.85 -6.62 51.00
N SER A 6 8.78 -5.68 50.06
CA SER A 6 7.55 -4.99 49.73
C SER A 6 6.56 -6.00 49.17
N ILE A 7 5.47 -6.11 49.93
CA ILE A 7 4.23 -6.79 49.63
C ILE A 7 3.71 -6.24 48.30
N PHE A 8 3.67 -7.07 47.25
CA PHE A 8 2.77 -6.81 46.11
C PHE A 8 1.34 -7.05 46.61
N SER A 9 0.78 -6.01 47.23
CA SER A 9 -0.65 -5.95 47.51
C SER A 9 -1.39 -5.92 46.19
N SER A 10 -2.41 -6.75 46.07
CA SER A 10 -3.42 -6.73 45.02
C SER A 10 -4.00 -5.32 44.84
N SER A 11 -3.42 -4.53 43.94
CA SER A 11 -4.08 -3.34 43.39
C SER A 11 -4.72 -3.76 42.08
N GLU A 12 -6.05 -3.69 42.04
CA GLU A 12 -6.92 -3.67 40.85
C GLU A 12 -6.29 -4.28 39.61
N ALA A 13 -6.71 -5.51 39.26
CA ALA A 13 -6.50 -6.02 37.92
C ALA A 13 -7.04 -4.97 36.95
N SER A 14 -6.14 -4.18 36.38
CA SER A 14 -6.39 -3.25 35.29
C SER A 14 -6.87 -4.11 34.13
N GLY A 15 -8.14 -4.48 34.14
CA GLY A 15 -8.72 -5.43 33.20
C GLY A 15 -8.53 -4.86 31.81
N ILE A 16 -7.50 -5.34 31.11
CA ILE A 16 -7.26 -4.94 29.74
C ILE A 16 -8.45 -5.48 28.97
N SER A 17 -9.38 -4.59 28.61
CA SER A 17 -10.53 -4.93 27.79
C SER A 17 -10.01 -5.26 26.40
N LEU A 18 -9.79 -6.56 26.16
CA LEU A 18 -9.53 -7.07 24.82
C LEU A 18 -10.77 -6.81 23.97
N LYS A 19 -10.57 -6.18 22.81
CA LYS A 19 -11.62 -5.98 21.81
C LYS A 19 -11.22 -6.72 20.55
N SER A 20 -12.17 -7.44 19.96
CA SER A 20 -11.99 -8.01 18.63
C SER A 20 -11.69 -6.88 17.64
N TYR A 21 -10.64 -7.04 16.84
CA TYR A 21 -10.28 -6.10 15.79
C TYR A 21 -11.29 -6.22 14.64
N ASN A 22 -12.32 -5.38 14.66
CA ASN A 22 -13.26 -5.21 13.55
C ASN A 22 -13.25 -3.73 13.15
N VAL A 23 -12.54 -3.41 12.06
CA VAL A 23 -12.47 -2.04 11.53
C VAL A 23 -13.48 -1.90 10.40
N SER A 24 -14.58 -1.22 10.71
CA SER A 24 -15.53 -0.74 9.69
C SER A 24 -15.19 0.71 9.36
N ILE A 25 -15.02 1.02 8.08
CA ILE A 25 -14.78 2.39 7.63
C ILE A 25 -16.13 3.13 7.56
N PRO A 26 -16.32 4.26 8.27
CA PRO A 26 -17.58 4.99 8.27
C PRO A 26 -17.76 5.74 6.95
N MET A 27 -18.74 5.30 6.16
CA MET A 27 -19.14 5.89 4.87
C MET A 27 -20.66 6.08 4.76
N GLY A 28 -21.36 6.08 5.90
CA GLY A 28 -22.82 6.00 5.95
C GLY A 28 -23.53 7.29 5.53
N THR A 29 -22.81 8.41 5.42
CA THR A 29 -23.38 9.72 5.12
C THR A 29 -23.12 10.18 3.68
N LEU A 30 -22.42 9.37 2.89
CA LEU A 30 -22.06 9.68 1.52
C LEU A 30 -23.21 9.42 0.55
N ALA A 31 -23.37 10.33 -0.40
CA ALA A 31 -24.29 10.12 -1.52
C ALA A 31 -23.79 8.97 -2.39
N ILE A 32 -24.72 8.10 -2.79
CA ILE A 32 -24.44 7.00 -3.72
C ILE A 32 -24.36 7.57 -5.15
N GLY A 33 -23.51 6.97 -5.98
CA GLY A 33 -23.29 7.31 -7.38
C GLY A 33 -24.44 6.90 -8.30
N VAL A 34 -24.21 7.04 -9.61
CA VAL A 34 -25.26 6.94 -10.64
C VAL A 34 -25.91 5.55 -10.69
N ASP A 35 -25.14 4.51 -10.38
CA ASP A 35 -25.59 3.12 -10.42
C ASP A 35 -26.31 2.66 -9.13
N ASN A 36 -26.47 3.56 -8.14
CA ASN A 36 -27.05 3.27 -6.82
C ASN A 36 -26.32 2.17 -6.03
N ILE A 37 -25.07 1.85 -6.38
CA ILE A 37 -24.27 0.80 -5.73
C ILE A 37 -22.90 1.35 -5.29
N HIS A 38 -22.25 2.15 -6.14
CA HIS A 38 -20.88 2.64 -5.90
C HIS A 38 -20.85 4.13 -5.55
N HIS A 39 -19.77 4.56 -4.91
CA HIS A 39 -19.45 5.99 -4.81
C HIS A 39 -18.50 6.38 -5.93
N ASP A 40 -18.91 7.35 -6.75
CA ASP A 40 -18.10 7.87 -7.85
C ASP A 40 -17.15 8.95 -7.36
N VAL A 41 -15.85 8.78 -7.64
CA VAL A 41 -14.83 9.80 -7.37
C VAL A 41 -14.18 10.21 -8.68
N PHE A 42 -14.32 11.49 -9.02
CA PHE A 42 -13.70 12.06 -10.20
C PHE A 42 -12.31 12.61 -9.90
N LEU A 43 -11.29 12.01 -10.52
CA LEU A 43 -9.93 12.56 -10.52
C LEU A 43 -9.74 13.40 -11.78
N SER A 44 -9.17 14.61 -11.62
CA SER A 44 -8.98 15.51 -12.76
C SER A 44 -8.10 14.86 -13.85
N PRO A 45 -8.40 15.05 -15.15
CA PRO A 45 -7.60 14.48 -16.24
C PRO A 45 -6.13 14.93 -16.18
N LYS A 46 -5.88 16.16 -15.73
CA LYS A 46 -4.53 16.71 -15.52
C LYS A 46 -3.75 15.87 -14.49
N PHE A 47 -4.36 15.58 -13.35
CA PHE A 47 -3.70 14.75 -12.32
C PHE A 47 -3.49 13.32 -12.81
N VAL A 48 -4.52 12.72 -13.44
CA VAL A 48 -4.43 11.36 -13.97
C VAL A 48 -3.26 11.23 -14.95
N GLN A 49 -3.12 12.18 -15.89
CA GLN A 49 -2.02 12.16 -16.84
C GLN A 49 -0.66 12.35 -16.16
N ALA A 50 -0.54 13.32 -15.25
CA ALA A 50 0.70 13.54 -14.51
C ALA A 50 1.12 12.33 -13.67
N ALA A 51 0.16 11.65 -13.04
CA ALA A 51 0.40 10.42 -12.28
C ALA A 51 0.85 9.28 -13.20
N ARG A 52 0.22 9.11 -14.37
CA ARG A 52 0.63 8.13 -15.38
C ARG A 52 2.07 8.34 -15.83
N ASP A 53 2.40 9.57 -16.21
CA ASP A 53 3.74 9.91 -16.69
C ASP A 53 4.79 9.71 -15.58
N TYR A 54 4.47 10.14 -14.36
CA TYR A 54 5.33 9.96 -13.19
C TYR A 54 5.58 8.47 -12.89
N LEU A 55 4.52 7.66 -12.81
CA LEU A 55 4.62 6.23 -12.50
C LEU A 55 5.32 5.45 -13.61
N LEU A 56 5.06 5.77 -14.88
CA LEU A 56 5.75 5.18 -16.02
C LEU A 56 7.26 5.42 -15.93
N GLU A 57 7.65 6.66 -15.64
CA GLU A 57 9.06 7.03 -15.51
C GLU A 57 9.71 6.36 -14.30
N LEU A 58 9.00 6.28 -13.17
CA LEU A 58 9.46 5.60 -11.97
C LEU A 58 9.67 4.09 -12.22
N ILE A 59 8.78 3.44 -12.98
CA ILE A 59 8.96 2.05 -13.38
C ILE A 59 10.19 1.93 -14.29
N ARG A 60 10.34 2.80 -15.30
CA ARG A 60 11.51 2.78 -16.20
C ARG A 60 12.83 2.89 -15.45
N GLN A 61 12.91 3.74 -14.42
CA GLN A 61 14.08 3.82 -13.53
C GLN A 61 14.33 2.50 -12.81
N ASN A 62 13.29 1.89 -12.24
CA ASN A 62 13.38 0.61 -11.54
C ASN A 62 13.66 -0.59 -12.46
N THR A 63 13.45 -0.44 -13.77
CA THR A 63 13.69 -1.46 -14.80
C THR A 63 14.85 -1.12 -15.73
N SER A 64 15.65 -0.08 -15.42
CA SER A 64 16.69 0.41 -16.33
C SER A 64 17.78 -0.62 -16.65
N SER A 65 18.00 -1.61 -15.79
CA SER A 65 18.89 -2.75 -16.10
C SER A 65 18.34 -3.67 -17.20
N ALA A 66 17.04 -3.61 -17.49
CA ALA A 66 16.36 -4.38 -18.55
C ALA A 66 16.29 -3.64 -19.90
N GLN A 67 17.04 -2.53 -20.07
CA GLN A 67 17.08 -1.75 -21.32
C GLN A 67 17.26 -2.65 -22.55
N PHE A 68 16.40 -2.49 -23.56
CA PHE A 68 16.41 -3.34 -24.74
C PHE A 68 17.48 -2.88 -25.73
N PRO A 69 18.42 -3.76 -26.16
CA PRO A 69 19.48 -3.37 -27.10
C PRO A 69 18.90 -2.87 -28.44
N GLY A 70 19.19 -1.61 -28.79
CA GLY A 70 18.69 -0.96 -30.02
C GLY A 70 17.33 -0.27 -29.89
N MET A 71 16.68 -0.36 -28.73
CA MET A 71 15.59 0.54 -28.35
C MET A 71 16.27 1.74 -27.70
N GLU A 72 16.46 2.83 -28.47
CA GLU A 72 17.00 4.06 -27.90
C GLU A 72 16.18 4.39 -26.64
N PRO A 73 16.82 4.51 -25.47
CA PRO A 73 16.09 4.93 -24.30
C PRO A 73 15.52 6.30 -24.64
N ARG A 74 14.18 6.43 -24.68
CA ARG A 74 13.58 7.76 -24.52
C ARG A 74 14.26 8.32 -23.29
N THR A 75 15.00 9.40 -23.46
CA THR A 75 15.80 10.01 -22.38
C THR A 75 14.90 10.09 -21.16
N SER A 76 15.23 9.26 -20.16
CA SER A 76 14.58 9.25 -18.86
C SER A 76 14.87 10.62 -18.27
N ARG A 77 14.03 11.62 -18.58
CA ARG A 77 14.03 12.89 -17.88
C ARG A 77 13.67 12.47 -16.47
N GLY A 78 14.64 12.48 -15.55
CA GLY A 78 14.47 11.91 -14.23
C GLY A 78 13.12 12.30 -13.62
N THR A 79 12.49 11.35 -12.91
CA THR A 79 11.21 11.53 -12.23
C THR A 79 11.11 12.92 -11.59
N ASP A 80 10.20 13.76 -12.09
CA ASP A 80 9.91 15.07 -11.50
C ASP A 80 9.04 14.91 -10.25
N SER A 81 9.66 14.33 -9.22
CA SER A 81 9.04 14.08 -7.93
C SER A 81 8.56 15.36 -7.27
N ALA A 82 9.21 16.51 -7.53
CA ALA A 82 8.81 17.80 -6.97
C ALA A 82 7.49 18.30 -7.58
N ALA A 83 7.35 18.26 -8.91
CA ALA A 83 6.10 18.64 -9.55
C ALA A 83 4.95 17.70 -9.18
N PHE A 84 5.21 16.39 -9.12
CA PHE A 84 4.20 15.42 -8.72
C PHE A 84 3.75 15.64 -7.26
N ARG A 85 4.69 15.85 -6.33
CA ARG A 85 4.39 16.21 -4.92
C ARG A 85 3.52 17.45 -4.82
N LYS A 86 3.83 18.49 -5.61
CA LYS A 86 3.04 19.72 -5.62
C LYS A 86 1.59 19.45 -6.08
N LEU A 87 1.41 18.74 -7.19
CA LEU A 87 0.09 18.36 -7.70
C LEU A 87 -0.70 17.51 -6.71
N LEU A 88 -0.02 16.56 -6.04
CA LEU A 88 -0.61 15.71 -5.02
C LEU A 88 -1.06 16.52 -3.79
N SER A 89 -0.24 17.47 -3.33
CA SER A 89 -0.59 18.39 -2.25
C SER A 89 -1.81 19.25 -2.60
N GLU A 90 -1.86 19.82 -3.81
CA GLU A 90 -2.99 20.61 -4.30
C GLU A 90 -4.28 19.78 -4.34
N LEU A 91 -4.17 18.53 -4.79
CA LEU A 91 -5.29 17.60 -4.89
C LEU A 91 -5.85 17.22 -3.50
N LEU A 92 -4.98 16.85 -2.56
CA LEU A 92 -5.38 16.52 -1.18
C LEU A 92 -5.97 17.75 -0.46
N GLN A 93 -5.42 18.94 -0.69
CA GLN A 93 -5.97 20.18 -0.16
C GLN A 93 -7.37 20.48 -0.74
N SER A 94 -7.59 20.19 -2.02
CA SER A 94 -8.90 20.35 -2.67
C SER A 94 -9.94 19.42 -2.06
N SER A 95 -9.58 18.15 -1.82
CA SER A 95 -10.41 17.18 -1.10
C SER A 95 -10.85 17.68 0.27
N LEU A 96 -9.91 18.18 1.09
CA LEU A 96 -10.24 18.76 2.40
C LEU A 96 -11.16 19.99 2.30
N THR A 97 -10.99 20.80 1.25
CA THR A 97 -11.85 21.97 1.02
C THR A 97 -13.28 21.56 0.67
N GLN A 98 -13.45 20.50 -0.14
CA GLN A 98 -14.76 19.92 -0.44
C GLN A 98 -15.41 19.34 0.82
N ALA A 99 -14.67 18.53 1.57
CA ALA A 99 -15.14 18.00 2.85
C ALA A 99 -15.59 19.13 3.80
N LYS A 100 -14.83 20.23 3.87
CA LYS A 100 -15.16 21.38 4.72
C LYS A 100 -16.45 22.06 4.25
N TYR A 101 -16.59 22.28 2.95
CA TYR A 101 -17.78 22.92 2.36
C TYR A 101 -19.04 22.10 2.65
N HIS A 102 -18.98 20.79 2.50
CA HIS A 102 -20.07 19.86 2.76
C HIS A 102 -20.23 19.48 4.24
N LYS A 103 -19.31 19.93 5.10
CA LYS A 103 -19.23 19.56 6.53
C LYS A 103 -19.24 18.04 6.74
N ASN A 104 -18.56 17.30 5.86
CA ASN A 104 -18.52 15.85 5.88
C ASN A 104 -17.09 15.34 5.60
N ILE A 105 -16.43 14.80 6.62
CA ILE A 105 -15.07 14.26 6.53
C ILE A 105 -15.01 12.94 5.74
N GLU A 106 -16.10 12.19 5.65
CA GLU A 106 -16.16 10.95 4.87
C GLU A 106 -15.82 11.21 3.39
N ILE A 107 -16.08 12.42 2.88
CA ILE A 107 -15.69 12.84 1.53
C ILE A 107 -14.17 12.81 1.35
N ASP A 108 -13.41 13.32 2.33
CA ASP A 108 -11.95 13.31 2.27
C ASP A 108 -11.39 11.90 2.41
N LEU A 109 -11.99 11.08 3.28
CA LEU A 109 -11.59 9.69 3.44
C LEU A 109 -11.89 8.85 2.19
N LEU A 110 -13.07 9.00 1.59
CA LEU A 110 -13.42 8.35 0.33
C LEU A 110 -12.46 8.77 -0.78
N PHE A 111 -12.16 10.06 -0.87
CA PHE A 111 -11.19 10.57 -1.82
C PHE A 111 -9.81 9.91 -1.63
N ARG A 112 -9.35 9.80 -0.38
CA ARG A 112 -8.08 9.16 -0.02
C ARG A 112 -8.02 7.71 -0.47
N LEU A 113 -9.08 6.93 -0.22
CA LEU A 113 -9.18 5.53 -0.64
C LEU A 113 -9.19 5.41 -2.16
N SER A 114 -9.93 6.27 -2.85
CA SER A 114 -9.98 6.31 -4.32
C SER A 114 -8.64 6.66 -4.94
N LEU A 115 -7.89 7.59 -4.34
CA LEU A 115 -6.53 7.91 -4.77
C LEU A 115 -5.59 6.71 -4.64
N LEU A 116 -5.62 6.00 -3.50
CA LEU A 116 -4.85 4.78 -3.31
C LEU A 116 -5.22 3.71 -4.34
N LYS A 117 -6.52 3.44 -4.51
CA LYS A 117 -7.03 2.49 -5.50
C LYS A 117 -6.55 2.83 -6.92
N PHE A 118 -6.62 4.11 -7.29
CA PHE A 118 -6.11 4.59 -8.58
C PHE A 118 -4.62 4.33 -8.72
N LEU A 119 -3.79 4.74 -7.76
CA LEU A 119 -2.34 4.58 -7.84
C LEU A 119 -1.92 3.10 -7.93
N ILE A 120 -2.52 2.21 -7.14
CA ILE A 120 -2.24 0.77 -7.18
C ILE A 120 -2.56 0.21 -8.56
N SER A 121 -3.75 0.52 -9.09
CA SER A 121 -4.16 0.05 -10.42
C SER A 121 -3.26 0.62 -11.51
N GLU A 122 -2.89 1.89 -11.42
CA GLU A 122 -2.11 2.58 -12.44
C GLU A 122 -0.66 2.08 -12.47
N ILE A 123 -0.05 1.75 -11.32
CA ILE A 123 1.26 1.07 -11.29
C ILE A 123 1.23 -0.23 -12.10
N GLY A 124 0.19 -1.05 -11.88
CA GLY A 124 0.00 -2.29 -12.63
C GLY A 124 -0.19 -2.05 -14.14
N ASN A 125 -0.99 -1.05 -14.50
CA ASN A 125 -1.25 -0.67 -15.90
C ASN A 125 0.02 -0.17 -16.60
N GLN A 126 0.79 0.72 -15.96
CA GLN A 126 2.02 1.25 -16.55
C GLN A 126 3.09 0.16 -16.72
N PHE A 127 3.16 -0.80 -15.81
CA PHE A 127 4.02 -1.98 -16.00
C PHE A 127 3.60 -2.78 -17.24
N ALA A 128 2.30 -3.06 -17.40
CA ALA A 128 1.77 -3.76 -18.56
C ALA A 128 2.03 -2.99 -19.87
N ASN A 129 1.94 -1.66 -19.83
CA ASN A 129 2.24 -0.79 -20.98
C ASN A 129 3.69 -0.92 -21.44
N ILE A 130 4.67 -1.01 -20.53
CA ILE A 130 6.07 -1.22 -20.89
C ILE A 130 6.26 -2.56 -21.60
N ILE A 131 5.64 -3.63 -21.09
CA ILE A 131 5.69 -4.95 -21.75
C ILE A 131 5.08 -4.89 -23.14
N LEU A 132 3.94 -4.20 -23.29
CA LEU A 132 3.27 -4.02 -24.57
C LEU A 132 4.12 -3.19 -25.54
N GLU A 133 4.73 -2.09 -25.08
CA GLU A 133 5.63 -1.23 -25.86
C GLU A 133 6.79 -2.04 -26.44
N GLY A 134 7.40 -2.91 -25.63
CA GLY A 134 8.48 -3.80 -26.09
C GLY A 134 8.02 -4.85 -27.12
N LYS A 135 6.85 -5.46 -26.93
CA LYS A 135 6.27 -6.41 -27.90
C LYS A 135 5.96 -5.73 -29.23
N GLU A 136 5.35 -4.55 -29.17
CA GLU A 136 4.97 -3.78 -30.34
C GLU A 136 6.20 -3.26 -31.11
N TRP A 137 7.26 -2.86 -30.41
CA TRP A 137 8.52 -2.46 -31.03
C TRP A 137 9.15 -3.58 -31.87
N ILE A 138 9.08 -4.84 -31.41
CA ILE A 138 9.54 -6.00 -32.17
C ILE A 138 8.67 -6.18 -33.42
N ARG A 139 7.35 -6.11 -33.26
CA ARG A 139 6.38 -6.33 -34.35
C ARG A 139 6.52 -5.29 -35.46
N GLN A 140 6.75 -4.03 -35.10
CA GLN A 140 6.93 -2.92 -36.05
C GLN A 140 8.14 -3.08 -36.98
N ARG A 141 9.13 -3.90 -36.61
CA ARG A 141 10.31 -4.18 -37.44
C ARG A 141 10.10 -5.29 -38.47
N GLY A 142 8.93 -5.93 -38.47
CA GLY A 142 8.54 -6.92 -39.47
C GLY A 142 9.04 -8.34 -39.19
N GLU A 143 8.46 -9.30 -39.92
CA GLU A 143 8.59 -10.74 -39.66
C GLU A 143 10.05 -11.26 -39.71
N HIS A 144 10.86 -10.72 -40.62
CA HIS A 144 12.28 -11.06 -40.71
C HIS A 144 13.05 -10.68 -39.44
N PHE A 145 12.73 -9.53 -38.84
CA PHE A 145 13.34 -9.13 -37.58
C PHE A 145 12.84 -9.99 -36.42
N GLU A 146 11.55 -10.34 -36.38
CA GLU A 146 10.99 -11.14 -35.28
C GLU A 146 11.66 -12.52 -35.09
N ARG A 147 12.18 -13.08 -36.18
CA ARG A 147 12.93 -14.35 -36.24
C ARG A 147 14.44 -14.18 -36.09
N SER A 148 14.92 -12.94 -35.96
CA SER A 148 16.34 -12.65 -35.78
C SER A 148 16.80 -12.97 -34.35
N GLN A 149 18.10 -13.25 -34.21
CA GLN A 149 18.74 -13.45 -32.90
C GLN A 149 18.51 -12.24 -31.98
N GLN A 150 18.55 -11.01 -32.51
CA GLN A 150 18.32 -9.80 -31.72
C GLN A 150 16.89 -9.76 -31.14
N ALA A 151 15.87 -10.13 -31.91
CA ALA A 151 14.50 -10.20 -31.41
C ALA A 151 14.35 -11.27 -30.32
N HIS A 152 15.02 -12.42 -30.44
CA HIS A 152 15.02 -13.44 -29.38
C HIS A 152 15.63 -12.92 -28.07
N VAL A 153 16.74 -12.16 -28.13
CA VAL A 153 17.34 -11.53 -26.94
C VAL A 153 16.37 -10.56 -26.27
N ILE A 154 15.66 -9.75 -27.06
CA ILE A 154 14.68 -8.78 -26.53
C ILE A 154 13.47 -9.50 -25.93
N LYS A 155 12.95 -10.56 -26.59
CA LYS A 155 11.87 -11.40 -26.05
C LYS A 155 12.26 -12.04 -24.71
N ALA A 156 13.50 -12.52 -24.59
CA ALA A 156 14.00 -13.07 -23.32
C ALA A 156 14.05 -12.01 -22.20
N ARG A 157 14.53 -10.80 -22.50
CA ARG A 157 14.51 -9.67 -21.54
C ARG A 157 13.09 -9.26 -21.13
N LEU A 158 12.13 -9.26 -22.07
CA LEU A 158 10.73 -9.00 -21.77
C LEU A 158 10.14 -10.07 -20.84
N ALA A 159 10.50 -11.34 -21.05
CA ALA A 159 10.06 -12.44 -20.19
C ALA A 159 10.66 -12.32 -18.78
N GLU A 160 11.94 -11.97 -18.65
CA GLU A 160 12.60 -11.71 -17.37
C GLU A 160 11.97 -10.51 -16.64
N LEU A 161 11.71 -9.42 -17.36
CA LEU A 161 11.00 -8.27 -16.80
C LEU A 161 9.60 -8.67 -16.31
N GLN A 162 8.85 -9.43 -17.11
CA GLN A 162 7.53 -9.92 -16.73
C GLN A 162 7.59 -10.85 -15.49
N ALA A 163 8.61 -11.69 -15.37
CA ALA A 163 8.84 -12.53 -14.20
C ALA A 163 9.18 -11.71 -12.94
N SER A 164 9.85 -10.57 -13.09
CA SER A 164 10.19 -9.66 -11.99
C SER A 164 9.08 -8.65 -11.64
N ARG A 165 7.87 -8.78 -12.21
CA ARG A 165 6.72 -7.88 -11.99
C ARG A 165 6.50 -7.53 -10.52
N ARG A 166 6.41 -8.54 -9.63
CA ARG A 166 6.15 -8.32 -8.20
C ARG A 166 7.22 -7.43 -7.55
N ALA A 167 8.49 -7.70 -7.85
CA ALA A 167 9.61 -6.92 -7.30
C ALA A 167 9.59 -5.46 -7.80
N VAL A 168 9.30 -5.25 -9.09
CA VAL A 168 9.21 -3.90 -9.67
C VAL A 168 8.02 -3.14 -9.06
N VAL A 169 6.84 -3.75 -9.03
CA VAL A 169 5.62 -3.15 -8.44
C VAL A 169 5.85 -2.82 -6.97
N ARG A 170 6.49 -3.70 -6.20
CA ARG A 170 6.83 -3.45 -4.79
C ARG A 170 7.71 -2.21 -4.62
N ARG A 171 8.81 -2.09 -5.37
CA ARG A 171 9.73 -0.94 -5.26
C ARG A 171 9.05 0.38 -5.64
N VAL A 172 8.35 0.39 -6.77
CA VAL A 172 7.60 1.56 -7.26
C VAL A 172 6.49 1.94 -6.28
N GLY A 173 5.80 0.93 -5.74
CA GLY A 173 4.77 1.08 -4.72
C GLY A 173 5.31 1.70 -3.44
N GLN A 174 6.45 1.23 -2.92
CA GLN A 174 7.11 1.79 -1.74
C GLN A 174 7.52 3.26 -1.96
N GLN A 175 8.11 3.58 -3.11
CA GLN A 175 8.48 4.96 -3.46
C GLN A 175 7.23 5.88 -3.55
N THR A 176 6.15 5.37 -4.14
CA THR A 176 4.87 6.09 -4.24
C THR A 176 4.25 6.30 -2.86
N ALA A 177 4.25 5.27 -2.01
CA ALA A 177 3.76 5.34 -0.63
C ALA A 177 4.54 6.37 0.19
N GLN A 178 5.87 6.41 0.02
CA GLN A 178 6.73 7.36 0.72
C GLN A 178 6.38 8.82 0.36
N ILE A 179 6.22 9.13 -0.94
CA ILE A 179 5.79 10.46 -1.38
C ILE A 179 4.44 10.83 -0.77
N LEU A 180 3.50 9.90 -0.78
CA LEU A 180 2.16 10.11 -0.29
C LEU A 180 2.13 10.35 1.23
N ALA A 181 2.97 9.64 2.00
CA ALA A 181 3.14 9.85 3.44
C ALA A 181 3.75 11.22 3.73
N GLU A 182 4.83 11.58 3.02
CA GLU A 182 5.49 12.87 3.19
C GLU A 182 4.56 14.06 2.88
N VAL A 183 3.71 13.96 1.85
CA VAL A 183 2.73 15.00 1.55
C VAL A 183 1.66 15.10 2.65
N GLU A 184 1.19 13.97 3.18
CA GLU A 184 0.17 13.93 4.24
C GLU A 184 0.67 14.50 5.58
N GLU A 185 1.86 14.10 6.02
CA GLU A 185 2.42 14.47 7.34
C GLU A 185 2.69 15.97 7.49
N ASN A 186 2.85 16.68 6.38
CA ASN A 186 3.14 18.10 6.37
C ASN A 186 1.93 18.96 6.76
N THR A 187 1.22 19.49 5.76
CA THR A 187 0.14 20.46 5.96
C THR A 187 -1.21 19.78 6.06
N ILE A 188 -1.42 18.71 5.30
CA ILE A 188 -2.72 18.07 5.12
C ILE A 188 -3.26 17.50 6.45
N ALA A 189 -2.45 16.70 7.18
CA ALA A 189 -2.87 16.14 8.46
C ALA A 189 -3.20 17.22 9.51
N LYS A 190 -2.42 18.30 9.57
CA LYS A 190 -2.67 19.42 10.49
C LYS A 190 -3.96 20.15 10.15
N THR A 191 -4.18 20.43 8.87
CA THR A 191 -5.41 21.08 8.40
C THR A 191 -6.63 20.22 8.65
N ARG A 192 -6.54 18.90 8.38
CA ARG A 192 -7.62 17.95 8.65
C ARG A 192 -8.03 17.96 10.13
N ARG A 193 -7.05 17.83 11.03
CA ARG A 193 -7.27 17.91 12.48
C ARG A 193 -7.92 19.22 12.91
N ALA A 194 -7.45 20.35 12.38
CA ALA A 194 -7.99 21.66 12.72
C ALA A 194 -9.44 21.86 12.25
N LEU A 195 -9.85 21.21 11.15
CA LEU A 195 -11.19 21.35 10.58
C LEU A 195 -12.21 20.36 11.17
N PHE A 196 -11.78 19.15 11.53
CA PHE A 196 -12.68 18.03 11.85
C PHE A 196 -12.35 17.28 13.14
N GLY A 197 -11.29 17.65 13.86
CA GLY A 197 -10.84 16.91 15.05
C GLY A 197 -10.07 15.63 14.71
N GLU A 198 -10.04 14.68 15.63
CA GLU A 198 -9.19 13.47 15.58
C GLU A 198 -9.97 12.17 15.39
N ASP A 199 -11.30 12.20 15.35
CA ASP A 199 -12.15 11.00 15.36
C ASP A 199 -11.86 10.06 14.19
N PHE A 200 -11.46 10.62 13.04
CA PHE A 200 -11.15 9.85 11.84
C PHE A 200 -9.66 9.47 11.71
N ALA A 201 -8.78 9.93 12.61
CA ALA A 201 -7.35 9.68 12.52
C ALA A 201 -6.97 8.19 12.32
N PRO A 202 -7.62 7.22 13.00
CA PRO A 202 -7.30 5.79 12.79
C PRO A 202 -7.51 5.32 11.34
N TYR A 203 -8.50 5.85 10.62
CA TYR A 203 -8.76 5.48 9.23
C TYR A 203 -7.70 6.04 8.27
N TYR A 204 -7.15 7.22 8.58
CA TYR A 204 -6.04 7.77 7.82
C TYR A 204 -4.72 7.06 8.10
N GLU A 205 -4.49 6.59 9.33
CA GLU A 205 -3.35 5.73 9.65
C GLU A 205 -3.43 4.40 8.90
N LEU A 206 -4.62 3.81 8.77
CA LEU A 206 -4.82 2.62 7.93
C LEU A 206 -4.39 2.88 6.47
N CYS A 207 -4.71 4.07 5.94
CA CYS A 207 -4.35 4.49 4.59
C CYS A 207 -2.84 4.73 4.38
N LYS A 208 -2.02 4.68 5.43
CA LYS A 208 -0.55 4.75 5.34
C LYS A 208 0.11 3.36 5.28
N ASN A 209 -0.67 2.29 5.43
CA ASN A 209 -0.13 0.94 5.43
C ASN A 209 0.54 0.62 4.08
N ARG A 210 1.83 0.25 4.12
CA ARG A 210 2.63 -0.06 2.92
C ARG A 210 2.14 -1.31 2.19
N LEU A 211 1.44 -2.22 2.89
CA LEU A 211 0.85 -3.43 2.31
C LEU A 211 -0.14 -3.12 1.18
N ILE A 212 -0.73 -1.92 1.20
CA ILE A 212 -1.67 -1.44 0.18
C ILE A 212 -1.06 -1.48 -1.23
N PHE A 213 0.26 -1.27 -1.34
CA PHE A 213 0.96 -1.24 -2.63
C PHE A 213 1.57 -2.59 -3.03
N LEU A 214 1.34 -3.66 -2.28
CA LEU A 214 1.81 -4.99 -2.66
C LEU A 214 0.88 -5.62 -3.68
N ASP A 215 1.46 -6.14 -4.76
CA ASP A 215 0.73 -6.86 -5.80
C ASP A 215 0.12 -8.16 -5.22
N GLY A 216 -1.21 -8.17 -5.08
CA GLY A 216 -1.94 -9.31 -4.50
C GLY A 216 -1.82 -9.44 -2.98
N GLY A 217 -1.30 -8.43 -2.27
CA GLY A 217 -1.23 -8.39 -0.81
C GLY A 217 -0.29 -9.43 -0.16
N LYS A 218 0.50 -10.16 -0.95
CA LYS A 218 1.46 -11.16 -0.47
C LYS A 218 2.80 -10.97 -1.14
N ASP A 219 3.83 -10.73 -0.33
CA ASP A 219 5.19 -10.58 -0.81
C ASP A 219 6.19 -11.04 0.25
N ASP A 220 6.78 -12.22 0.04
CA ASP A 220 7.64 -12.87 1.03
C ASP A 220 8.87 -12.02 1.36
N VAL A 221 9.43 -11.32 0.37
CA VAL A 221 10.58 -10.44 0.57
C VAL A 221 10.18 -9.26 1.44
N PHE A 222 9.04 -8.63 1.15
CA PHE A 222 8.53 -7.54 1.98
C PHE A 222 8.31 -7.98 3.43
N PHE A 223 7.69 -9.15 3.62
CA PHE A 223 7.41 -9.66 4.96
C PHE A 223 8.69 -9.99 5.72
N LEU A 224 9.65 -10.66 5.10
CA LEU A 224 10.96 -10.94 5.70
C LEU A 224 11.71 -9.68 6.13
N GLU A 225 11.57 -8.57 5.38
CA GLU A 225 12.23 -7.31 5.68
C GLU A 225 11.55 -6.50 6.80
N HIS A 226 10.22 -6.62 6.94
CA HIS A 226 9.43 -5.69 7.76
C HIS A 226 8.66 -6.35 8.92
N TYR A 227 8.56 -7.67 8.95
CA TYR A 227 7.79 -8.41 9.94
C TYR A 227 8.60 -9.57 10.51
N VAL A 228 8.32 -9.91 11.77
CA VAL A 228 8.74 -11.17 12.35
C VAL A 228 7.84 -12.25 11.78
N LEU A 229 8.43 -13.17 11.02
CA LEU A 229 7.73 -14.33 10.50
C LEU A 229 7.79 -15.46 11.54
N LEU A 230 6.66 -16.14 11.72
CA LEU A 230 6.58 -17.31 12.58
C LEU A 230 7.00 -18.56 11.81
N GLY A 231 7.55 -19.53 12.54
CA GLY A 231 7.92 -20.83 12.01
C GLY A 231 6.71 -21.60 11.47
N ASN A 232 6.95 -22.43 10.44
CA ASN A 232 5.92 -23.26 9.82
C ASN A 232 6.15 -24.76 10.06
N TYR A 233 7.32 -25.16 10.58
CA TYR A 233 7.62 -26.55 10.84
C TYR A 233 7.32 -26.92 12.30
N ALA A 234 6.95 -28.18 12.53
CA ALA A 234 6.57 -28.67 13.85
C ALA A 234 7.69 -28.56 14.92
N LYS A 235 8.95 -28.42 14.49
CA LYS A 235 10.12 -28.26 15.37
C LYS A 235 10.50 -26.80 15.59
N ASP A 236 9.89 -25.87 14.87
CA ASP A 236 10.20 -24.46 15.00
C ASP A 236 9.69 -23.97 16.36
N PRO A 237 10.55 -23.36 17.19
CA PRO A 237 10.16 -22.90 18.52
C PRO A 237 9.20 -21.69 18.46
N ASP A 238 9.22 -20.96 17.36
CA ASP A 238 8.46 -19.75 17.07
C ASP A 238 7.27 -20.01 16.14
N ARG A 239 6.82 -21.26 16.01
CA ARG A 239 5.61 -21.57 15.25
C ARG A 239 4.35 -20.97 15.89
N PHE A 240 3.33 -20.76 15.07
CA PHE A 240 2.08 -20.14 15.49
C PHE A 240 1.49 -20.77 16.76
N GLU A 241 1.40 -22.10 16.85
CA GLU A 241 0.79 -22.77 18.00
C GLU A 241 1.61 -22.58 19.29
N ALA A 242 2.94 -22.49 19.19
CA ALA A 242 3.80 -22.26 20.34
C ALA A 242 3.66 -20.82 20.85
N MET A 243 3.64 -19.86 19.92
CA MET A 243 3.43 -18.44 20.25
C MET A 243 2.02 -18.17 20.77
N ASP A 244 1.00 -18.83 20.21
CA ASP A 244 -0.38 -18.73 20.67
C ASP A 244 -0.54 -19.29 22.09
N ALA A 245 0.03 -20.48 22.37
CA ALA A 245 0.03 -21.04 23.72
C ALA A 245 0.73 -20.12 24.74
N LEU A 246 1.90 -19.57 24.38
CA LEU A 246 2.62 -18.59 25.20
C LEU A 246 1.78 -17.35 25.47
N PHE A 247 1.08 -16.83 24.44
CA PHE A 247 0.23 -15.65 24.56
C PHE A 247 -1.00 -15.91 25.43
N GLN A 248 -1.65 -17.07 25.29
CA GLN A 248 -2.76 -17.48 26.14
C GLN A 248 -2.34 -17.65 27.60
N GLU A 249 -1.16 -18.23 27.86
CA GLU A 249 -0.60 -18.35 29.20
C GLU A 249 -0.35 -16.98 29.82
N PHE A 250 0.30 -16.07 29.08
CA PHE A 250 0.52 -14.68 29.49
C PHE A 250 -0.80 -13.97 29.84
N LEU A 251 -1.83 -14.11 29.01
CA LEU A 251 -3.14 -13.52 29.27
C LEU A 251 -3.80 -14.10 30.52
N ARG A 252 -3.65 -15.42 30.74
CA ARG A 252 -4.16 -16.09 31.94
C ARG A 252 -3.47 -15.57 33.20
N GLU A 253 -2.16 -15.40 33.18
CA GLU A 253 -1.39 -14.79 34.28
C GLU A 253 -1.83 -13.34 34.54
N ALA A 254 -2.20 -12.61 33.49
CA ALA A 254 -2.79 -11.28 33.59
C ALA A 254 -4.26 -11.26 34.05
N GLY A 255 -4.85 -12.43 34.36
CA GLY A 255 -6.24 -12.57 34.82
C GLY A 255 -7.29 -12.54 33.71
N ILE A 256 -6.88 -12.67 32.44
CA ILE A 256 -7.76 -12.66 31.27
C ILE A 256 -7.93 -14.09 30.76
N THR A 257 -9.15 -14.62 30.86
CA THR A 257 -9.50 -15.93 30.30
C THR A 257 -10.15 -15.75 28.93
N ILE A 258 -9.45 -16.17 27.88
CA ILE A 258 -10.05 -16.33 26.55
C ILE A 258 -10.78 -17.67 26.56
N ALA A 259 -12.08 -17.67 26.26
CA ALA A 259 -12.82 -18.91 26.03
C ALA A 259 -12.34 -19.52 24.70
N ASP A 260 -12.06 -20.82 24.69
CA ASP A 260 -11.71 -21.54 23.46
C ASP A 260 -12.82 -21.34 22.43
N ASP A 261 -12.49 -20.70 21.31
CA ASP A 261 -13.39 -20.64 20.16
C ASP A 261 -13.39 -22.03 19.50
N PRO A 262 -14.53 -22.73 19.40
CA PRO A 262 -14.60 -24.11 18.88
C PRO A 262 -14.23 -24.27 17.39
N GLY A 263 -13.62 -23.26 16.75
CA GLY A 263 -13.34 -23.19 15.31
C GLY A 263 -11.98 -23.72 14.84
N HIS A 264 -11.02 -24.02 15.72
CA HIS A 264 -9.68 -24.48 15.30
C HIS A 264 -9.46 -25.99 15.51
N SER A 265 -10.36 -26.79 14.92
CA SER A 265 -10.17 -28.25 14.81
C SER A 265 -10.54 -28.71 13.39
N GLN A 266 -9.74 -28.34 12.39
CA GLN A 266 -9.64 -29.08 11.11
C GLN A 266 -8.21 -29.00 10.57
#